data_AF-V7BBR3-F1
#
_entry.id   AF-V7BBR3-F1
#
_cell.length_a   1.000
_cell.length_b   1.000
_cell.length_c   1.000
_cell.angle_alpha   90.00
_cell.angle_beta   90.00
_cell.angle_gamma   90.00
#
_symmetry.space_group_name_H-M   'P 1'
#
loop_
_entity.id
_entity.type
_entity.pdbx_description
1 polymer ?
#
loop_
_entity_poly.entity_id
_entity_poly.type
_entity_poly.pdbx_seq_one_letter_code
_entity_poly.pdbx_strand_id
1 'polypeptide(L)'
;MDIISQLQEQVNLIAHLAFNTIGTLQRDAPPNRLSPNYPEPPAHPTEEGTNFSEQPKLMSSTLVKAAKQFDALVAALPISESGEEAQLKRIRELQAENDAIGQELQKQLEAAEKELNQVQELFSQASDNCLNLKKPDDN
;
A
#
# COMPACT_ATOMS: atom_id res chain seq x y z
N MET A 1 1.75 -1.99 3.42
CA MET A 1 2.71 -3.04 3.06
C MET A 1 3.70 -2.44 2.08
N ASP A 2 4.99 -2.69 2.22
CA ASP A 2 6.02 -2.12 1.34
C ASP A 2 5.92 -2.69 -0.10
N ILE A 3 6.37 -1.92 -1.11
CA ILE A 3 6.30 -2.33 -2.53
C ILE A 3 7.16 -3.57 -2.79
N ILE A 4 8.30 -3.73 -2.12
CA ILE A 4 9.14 -4.92 -2.24
C ILE A 4 8.42 -6.15 -1.69
N SER A 5 7.74 -6.03 -0.55
CA SER A 5 6.93 -7.13 0.00
C SER A 5 5.79 -7.50 -0.95
N GLN A 6 5.10 -6.51 -1.54
CA GLN A 6 4.04 -6.76 -2.53
C GLN A 6 4.58 -7.47 -3.78
N LEU A 7 5.77 -7.11 -4.27
CA LEU A 7 6.42 -7.81 -5.39
C LEU A 7 6.73 -9.27 -5.05
N GLN A 8 7.21 -9.56 -3.84
CA GLN A 8 7.50 -10.92 -3.39
C GLN A 8 6.22 -11.77 -3.34
N GLU A 9 5.16 -11.22 -2.77
CA GLU A 9 3.84 -11.88 -2.72
C GLU A 9 3.29 -12.12 -4.13
N GLN A 10 3.44 -11.15 -5.04
CA GLN A 10 2.97 -11.26 -6.42
C GLN A 10 3.73 -12.32 -7.21
N VAL A 11 5.05 -12.43 -7.04
CA VAL A 11 5.86 -13.51 -7.65
C VAL A 11 5.43 -14.88 -7.12
N ASN A 12 5.22 -14.99 -5.81
CA ASN A 12 4.71 -16.22 -5.21
C ASN A 12 3.33 -16.57 -5.80
N LEU A 13 2.43 -15.61 -5.96
CA LEU A 13 1.13 -15.82 -6.58
C LEU A 13 1.26 -16.32 -8.02
N ILE A 14 2.12 -15.70 -8.83
CA ILE A 14 2.37 -16.13 -10.22
C ILE A 14 2.87 -17.58 -10.26
N ALA A 15 3.80 -17.94 -9.37
CA ALA A 15 4.32 -19.31 -9.29
C ALA A 15 3.22 -20.32 -8.92
N HIS A 16 2.39 -20.01 -7.93
CA HIS A 16 1.24 -20.85 -7.54
C HIS A 16 0.22 -20.98 -8.68
N LEU A 17 -0.11 -19.88 -9.35
CA LEU A 17 -1.04 -19.89 -10.48
C LEU A 17 -0.49 -20.72 -11.64
N ALA A 18 0.79 -20.59 -11.97
CA ALA A 18 1.43 -21.36 -13.04
C ALA A 18 1.41 -22.87 -12.73
N PHE A 19 1.85 -23.25 -11.52
CA PHE A 19 1.87 -24.65 -11.10
C PHE A 19 0.47 -25.27 -11.13
N ASN A 20 -0.52 -24.61 -10.54
CA ASN A 20 -1.88 -25.11 -10.48
C ASN A 20 -2.54 -25.16 -11.86
N THR A 21 -2.32 -24.15 -12.71
CA THR A 21 -2.85 -24.12 -14.07
C THR A 21 -2.30 -25.27 -14.90
N ILE A 22 -0.98 -25.46 -14.92
CA ILE A 22 -0.36 -26.55 -15.69
C ILE A 22 -0.77 -27.91 -15.14
N GLY A 23 -0.77 -28.08 -13.81
CA GLY A 23 -1.17 -29.33 -13.18
C GLY A 23 -2.63 -29.70 -13.46
N THR A 24 -3.53 -28.70 -13.46
CA THR A 24 -4.95 -28.90 -13.79
C THR A 24 -5.12 -29.29 -15.26
N LEU A 25 -4.41 -28.61 -16.17
CA LEU A 25 -4.43 -28.95 -17.60
C LEU A 25 -3.95 -30.38 -17.85
N GLN A 26 -2.90 -30.83 -17.17
CA GLN A 26 -2.37 -32.18 -17.33
C GLN A 26 -3.31 -33.24 -16.74
N ARG A 27 -3.89 -32.98 -15.56
CA ARG A 27 -4.82 -33.88 -14.88
C ARG A 27 -6.10 -34.08 -15.67
N ASP A 28 -6.62 -33.00 -16.26
CA ASP A 28 -7.95 -32.98 -16.90
C ASP A 28 -7.87 -33.15 -18.44
N ALA A 29 -6.67 -33.39 -19.00
CA ALA A 29 -6.47 -33.50 -20.43
C ALA A 29 -7.26 -34.71 -21.01
N PRO A 30 -8.17 -34.49 -21.98
CA PRO A 30 -8.87 -35.60 -22.62
C PRO A 30 -7.89 -36.42 -23.45
N PRO A 31 -8.05 -37.76 -23.47
CA PRO A 31 -7.23 -38.61 -24.31
C PRO A 31 -7.48 -38.31 -25.79
N ASN A 32 -6.42 -38.32 -26.59
CA ASN A 32 -6.50 -38.04 -28.02
C ASN A 32 -5.91 -39.21 -28.84
N ARG A 33 -6.50 -39.49 -30.01
CA ARG A 33 -6.00 -40.55 -30.91
C ARG A 33 -4.73 -40.07 -31.61
N LEU A 34 -3.68 -40.88 -31.56
CA LEU A 34 -2.40 -40.59 -32.22
C LEU A 34 -2.49 -40.70 -33.76
N SER A 35 -3.33 -41.61 -34.26
CA SER A 35 -3.65 -41.71 -35.68
C SER A 35 -5.01 -42.37 -35.89
N PRO A 36 -5.60 -42.24 -37.10
CA PRO A 36 -6.89 -42.87 -37.43
C PRO A 36 -6.89 -44.40 -37.31
N ASN A 37 -5.71 -45.02 -37.34
CA ASN A 37 -5.55 -46.48 -37.27
C ASN A 37 -5.61 -47.03 -35.84
N TYR A 38 -5.65 -46.18 -34.81
CA TYR A 38 -5.73 -46.62 -33.42
C TYR A 38 -7.19 -46.67 -32.90
N PRO A 39 -7.51 -47.61 -32.00
CA PRO A 39 -8.79 -47.66 -31.31
C PRO A 39 -9.10 -46.35 -30.58
N GLU A 40 -10.39 -46.10 -30.34
CA GLU A 40 -10.83 -44.90 -29.63
C GLU A 40 -10.43 -45.02 -28.16
N PRO A 41 -9.85 -43.97 -27.56
CA PRO A 41 -9.51 -44.01 -26.15
C PRO A 41 -10.78 -44.17 -25.31
N PRO A 42 -10.70 -44.84 -24.16
CA PRO A 42 -11.81 -44.90 -23.22
C PRO A 42 -12.22 -43.49 -22.79
N ALA A 43 -13.53 -43.27 -22.61
CA ALA A 43 -14.05 -41.99 -22.16
C ALA A 43 -13.40 -41.60 -20.82
N HIS A 44 -12.89 -40.37 -20.75
CA HIS A 44 -12.29 -39.85 -19.53
C HIS A 44 -13.39 -39.63 -18.48
N PRO A 45 -13.24 -40.14 -17.24
CA PRO A 45 -14.18 -39.89 -16.16
C PRO A 45 -14.01 -38.46 -15.66
N THR A 46 -14.44 -37.51 -16.46
CA THR A 46 -14.49 -36.08 -16.09
C THR A 46 -15.92 -35.80 -15.69
N GLU A 47 -16.12 -35.26 -14.49
CA GLU A 47 -17.44 -34.91 -13.97
C GLU A 47 -18.22 -34.10 -15.02
N GLU A 48 -19.45 -34.55 -15.34
CA GLU A 48 -20.39 -33.86 -16.21
C GLU A 48 -20.59 -32.42 -15.69
N GLY A 49 -19.93 -31.44 -16.30
CA GLY A 49 -20.13 -30.02 -15.95
C GLY A 49 -18.92 -29.12 -16.07
N THR A 50 -17.69 -29.64 -16.18
CA THR A 50 -16.52 -28.79 -16.41
C THR A 50 -16.26 -28.63 -17.91
N ASN A 51 -16.60 -27.46 -18.46
CA ASN A 51 -16.19 -27.08 -19.81
C ASN A 51 -14.66 -26.98 -19.84
N PHE A 52 -13.96 -28.08 -20.19
CA PHE A 52 -12.50 -28.11 -20.36
C PHE A 52 -12.00 -27.02 -21.32
N SER A 53 -12.84 -26.48 -22.22
CA SER A 53 -12.45 -25.38 -23.11
C SER A 53 -12.46 -23.99 -22.43
N GLU A 54 -13.23 -23.79 -21.36
CA GLU A 54 -13.42 -22.49 -20.70
C GLU A 54 -12.48 -22.31 -19.50
N GLN A 55 -12.23 -23.37 -18.74
CA GLN A 55 -11.36 -23.34 -17.57
C GLN A 55 -9.92 -22.89 -17.90
N PRO A 56 -9.25 -23.38 -18.96
CA PRO A 56 -7.93 -22.90 -19.37
C PRO A 56 -7.89 -21.41 -19.70
N LYS A 57 -8.96 -20.89 -20.31
CA LYS A 57 -9.07 -19.46 -20.65
C LYS A 57 -9.17 -18.59 -19.40
N LEU A 58 -9.94 -19.04 -18.40
CA LEU A 58 -10.04 -18.34 -17.13
C LEU A 58 -8.71 -18.36 -16.37
N MET A 59 -8.06 -19.53 -16.28
CA MET A 59 -6.79 -19.68 -15.57
C MET A 59 -5.65 -18.88 -16.24
N SER A 60 -5.56 -18.91 -17.57
CA SER A 60 -4.59 -18.09 -18.32
C SER A 60 -4.86 -16.59 -18.18
N SER A 61 -6.13 -16.16 -18.19
CA SER A 61 -6.50 -14.76 -17.91
C SER A 61 -6.05 -14.32 -16.53
N THR A 62 -6.25 -15.16 -15.51
CA THR A 62 -5.80 -14.88 -14.14
C THR A 62 -4.28 -14.77 -14.05
N LEU A 63 -3.54 -15.66 -14.71
CA LEU A 63 -2.08 -15.61 -14.76
C LEU A 63 -1.58 -14.31 -15.44
N VAL A 64 -2.18 -13.94 -16.57
CA VAL A 64 -1.82 -12.70 -17.29
C VAL A 64 -2.14 -11.46 -16.44
N LYS A 65 -3.27 -11.44 -15.73
CA LYS A 65 -3.59 -10.36 -14.80
C LYS A 65 -2.55 -10.24 -13.69
N ALA A 66 -2.13 -11.37 -13.12
CA ALA A 66 -1.11 -11.40 -12.08
C ALA A 66 0.24 -10.87 -12.61
N ALA A 67 0.63 -11.24 -13.83
CA ALA A 67 1.84 -10.72 -14.48
C ALA A 67 1.77 -9.20 -14.72
N LYS A 68 0.64 -8.69 -15.23
CA LYS A 68 0.46 -7.24 -15.42
C LYS A 68 0.51 -6.46 -14.11
N GLN A 69 -0.02 -7.02 -13.02
CA GLN A 69 0.06 -6.40 -11.71
C GLN A 69 1.50 -6.38 -11.20
N PHE A 70 2.29 -7.42 -11.46
CA PHE A 70 3.72 -7.41 -11.18
C PHE A 70 4.44 -6.29 -11.94
N ASP A 71 4.19 -6.13 -13.25
CA ASP A 71 4.79 -5.05 -14.04
C ASP A 71 4.42 -3.66 -13.49
N ALA A 72 3.16 -3.47 -13.07
CA ALA A 72 2.71 -2.22 -12.46
C ALA A 72 3.44 -1.94 -11.13
N LEU A 73 3.69 -2.96 -10.31
CA LEU A 73 4.45 -2.84 -9.07
C LEU A 73 5.93 -2.51 -9.35
N VAL A 74 6.53 -3.11 -10.38
CA VAL A 74 7.90 -2.78 -10.82
C VAL A 74 7.99 -1.33 -11.29
N ALA A 75 7.02 -0.85 -12.06
CA ALA A 75 6.96 0.54 -12.51
C ALA A 75 6.75 1.54 -11.36
N ALA A 76 6.14 1.11 -10.26
CA ALA A 76 5.92 1.91 -9.07
C ALA A 76 7.14 1.95 -8.12
N LEU A 77 8.21 1.19 -8.40
CA LEU A 77 9.41 1.22 -7.58
C LEU A 77 10.00 2.64 -7.58
N PRO A 78 10.34 3.19 -6.39
CA PRO A 78 11.03 4.47 -6.31
C PRO A 78 12.42 4.30 -6.94
N ILE A 79 12.57 4.81 -8.17
CA ILE A 79 13.81 4.72 -8.93
C ILE A 79 14.84 5.59 -8.22
N SER A 80 15.89 4.98 -7.67
CA SER A 80 17.07 5.71 -7.20
C SER A 80 17.90 6.10 -8.42
N GLU A 81 17.43 7.08 -9.21
CA GLU A 81 18.09 7.53 -10.45
C GLU A 81 19.54 7.99 -10.26
N SER A 82 19.95 8.23 -9.01
CA SER A 82 21.24 8.80 -8.64
C SER A 82 22.13 7.88 -7.78
N GLY A 83 21.73 6.63 -7.57
CA GLY A 83 22.47 5.66 -6.78
C GLY A 83 22.46 5.94 -5.28
N GLU A 84 23.11 5.05 -4.51
CA GLU A 84 23.07 5.07 -3.04
C GLU A 84 23.66 6.37 -2.45
N GLU A 85 24.77 6.87 -3.00
CA GLU A 85 25.45 8.05 -2.48
C GLU A 85 24.58 9.31 -2.57
N ALA A 86 23.90 9.52 -3.69
CA ALA A 86 23.02 10.67 -3.87
C ALA A 86 21.74 10.52 -3.03
N GLN A 87 21.25 9.30 -2.83
CA GLN A 87 20.16 9.03 -1.89
C GLN A 87 20.56 9.37 -0.45
N LEU A 88 21.75 8.97 0.00
CA LEU A 88 22.29 9.33 1.31
C LEU A 88 22.48 10.85 1.46
N LYS A 89 22.98 11.52 0.42
CA LYS A 89 23.08 12.98 0.40
C LYS A 89 21.71 13.63 0.55
N ARG A 90 20.71 13.17 -0.20
CA ARG A 90 19.33 13.67 -0.13
C ARG A 90 18.72 13.45 1.26
N ILE A 91 18.99 12.31 1.90
CA ILE A 91 18.54 12.04 3.28
C ILE A 91 19.14 13.06 4.26
N ARG A 92 20.45 13.36 4.15
CA ARG A 92 21.08 14.37 5.03
C ARG A 92 20.51 15.77 4.81
N GLU A 93 20.26 16.15 3.56
CA GLU A 93 19.64 17.44 3.23
C GLU A 93 18.24 17.54 3.85
N LEU A 94 17.41 16.49 3.71
CA LEU A 94 16.07 16.45 4.31
C LEU A 94 16.10 16.44 5.84
N GLN A 95 17.10 15.80 6.46
CA GLN A 95 17.27 15.84 7.92
C GLN A 95 17.60 17.26 8.40
N ALA A 96 18.54 17.95 7.74
CA ALA A 96 18.89 19.33 8.08
C ALA A 96 17.71 20.29 7.88
N GLU A 97 16.92 20.11 6.82
CA GLU A 97 15.69 20.88 6.57
C GLU A 97 14.65 20.62 7.65
N ASN A 98 14.44 19.36 8.03
CA ASN A 98 13.51 18.99 9.08
C ASN A 98 13.89 19.61 10.44
N ASP A 99 15.17 19.56 10.81
CA ASP A 99 15.69 20.16 12.04
C ASP A 99 15.49 21.68 12.05
N ALA A 100 15.76 22.36 10.94
CA ALA A 100 15.57 23.80 10.82
C ALA A 100 14.09 24.19 10.93
N ILE A 101 13.20 23.47 10.25
CA ILE A 101 11.75 23.67 10.35
C ILE A 101 11.27 23.38 11.78
N GLY A 102 11.79 22.34 12.43
CA GLY A 102 11.48 22.00 13.82
C GLY A 102 11.85 23.11 14.81
N GLN A 103 13.01 23.74 14.62
CA GLN A 103 13.44 24.89 15.44
C GLN A 103 12.54 26.11 15.23
N GLU A 104 12.18 26.41 13.98
CA GLU A 104 11.28 27.52 13.69
C GLU A 104 9.88 27.27 14.27
N LEU A 105 9.37 26.05 14.14
CA LEU A 105 8.10 25.65 14.75
C LEU A 105 8.13 25.82 16.27
N GLN A 106 9.21 25.39 16.93
CA GLN A 106 9.37 25.54 18.38
C GLN A 106 9.33 27.01 18.80
N LYS A 107 10.04 27.88 18.09
CA LYS A 107 10.07 29.32 18.36
C LYS A 107 8.69 29.96 18.19
N GLN A 108 7.92 29.55 17.17
CA GLN A 108 6.56 30.02 16.97
C GLN A 108 5.62 29.57 18.08
N LEU A 109 5.76 28.32 18.55
CA LEU A 109 4.99 27.82 19.69
C LEU A 109 5.28 28.61 20.97
N GLU A 110 6.56 28.88 21.26
CA GLU A 110 6.95 29.69 22.43
C GLU A 110 6.39 31.11 22.37
N ALA A 111 6.42 31.74 21.18
CA ALA A 111 5.84 33.06 20.98
C ALA A 111 4.31 33.05 21.19
N ALA A 112 3.62 32.06 20.63
CA ALA A 112 2.17 31.90 20.76
C ALA A 112 1.76 31.61 22.22
N GLU A 113 2.53 30.79 22.94
CA GLU A 113 2.27 30.51 24.36
C GLU A 113 2.42 31.76 25.23
N LYS A 114 3.43 32.59 24.95
CA LYS A 114 3.60 33.88 25.65
C LYS A 114 2.44 34.83 25.39
N GLU A 115 1.98 34.93 24.13
CA GLU A 115 0.84 35.75 23.77
C GLU A 115 -0.44 35.25 24.46
N LEU A 116 -0.67 33.93 24.47
CA LEU A 116 -1.80 33.32 25.16
C LEU A 116 -1.79 33.63 26.65
N ASN A 117 -0.64 33.50 27.32
CA ASN A 117 -0.50 33.82 28.74
C ASN A 117 -0.83 35.30 29.02
N GLN A 118 -0.39 36.21 28.14
CA GLN A 118 -0.69 37.63 28.29
C GLN A 118 -2.19 37.93 28.13
N VAL A 119 -2.85 37.30 27.15
CA VAL A 119 -4.31 37.44 26.97
C VAL A 119 -5.05 36.87 28.18
N GLN A 120 -4.61 35.73 28.71
CA GLN A 120 -5.23 35.10 29.89
C GLN A 120 -5.08 35.97 31.14
N GLU A 121 -3.93 36.61 31.34
CA GLU A 121 -3.70 37.52 32.46
C GLU A 121 -4.59 38.76 32.35
N LEU A 122 -4.63 39.40 31.18
CA LEU A 122 -5.50 40.56 30.93
C LEU A 122 -6.97 40.21 31.12
N PHE A 123 -7.39 39.01 30.70
CA PHE A 123 -8.74 38.51 30.91
C PHE A 123 -9.06 38.31 32.40
N SER A 124 -8.12 37.74 33.18
CA SER A 124 -8.27 37.60 34.63
C SER A 124 -8.41 38.96 35.30
N GLN A 125 -7.53 39.91 34.98
CA GLN A 125 -7.59 41.28 35.53
C GLN A 125 -8.90 41.98 35.19
N ALA A 126 -9.39 41.86 33.95
CA ALA A 126 -10.66 42.42 33.54
C ALA A 126 -11.84 41.79 34.30
N SER A 127 -11.79 40.46 34.50
CA SER A 127 -12.80 39.72 35.27
C SER A 127 -12.80 40.12 36.75
N ASP A 128 -11.63 40.23 37.37
CA ASP A 128 -11.47 40.63 38.77
C ASP A 128 -11.90 42.07 39.02
N ASN A 129 -11.60 43.00 38.10
CA ASN A 129 -12.09 44.37 38.15
C ASN A 129 -13.63 44.41 38.08
N CYS A 130 -14.25 43.65 37.16
CA CYS A 130 -15.71 43.56 37.05
C CYS A 130 -16.37 42.95 38.30
N LEU A 131 -15.72 41.99 38.95
CA LEU A 131 -16.22 41.36 40.19
C LEU A 131 -16.09 42.28 41.40
N ASN A 132 -14.98 43.01 41.54
CA ASN A 132 -14.76 43.94 42.65
C ASN A 132 -15.62 45.21 42.55
N LEU A 133 -15.93 45.68 41.35
CA LEU A 133 -16.92 46.76 41.12
C LEU A 133 -18.34 46.38 41.59
N LYS A 134 -18.61 45.09 41.82
CA LYS A 134 -19.92 44.54 42.22
C LYS A 134 -20.04 44.26 43.72
N LYS A 135 -18.99 44.46 44.52
CA LYS A 135 -19.11 44.43 45.98
C LYS A 135 -19.71 45.77 46.42
N PRO A 136 -20.96 45.82 46.92
CA PRO A 136 -21.44 47.04 47.54
C PRO A 136 -20.62 47.30 48.80
N ASP A 137 -20.22 48.55 49.03
CA ASP A 137 -19.77 49.00 50.34
C ASP A 137 -20.96 48.89 51.29
N ASP A 138 -21.07 47.76 51.99
CA ASP A 138 -21.97 47.61 53.13
C ASP A 138 -21.40 48.45 54.28
N ASN A 139 -21.97 49.64 54.47
CA ASN A 139 -21.82 50.48 55.66
C ASN A 139 -23.18 50.81 56.24
#